data_AF-A0A8C5B5Q7-F1
#
_entry.id   AF-A0A8C5B5Q7-F1
#
_cell.length_a   1.000
_cell.length_b   1.000
_cell.length_c   1.000
_cell.angle_alpha   90.00
_cell.angle_beta   90.00
_cell.angle_gamma   90.00
#
_symmetry.space_group_name_H-M   'P 1'
#
loop_
_entity.id
_entity.type
_entity.pdbx_description
1 polymer ?
#
loop_
_entity_poly.entity_id
_entity_poly.type
_entity_poly.pdbx_seq_one_letter_code
_entity_poly.pdbx_strand_id
1 'polypeptide(L)'
;MTSVLWQFNVADGTAIHIITSAVETTTAPEYINRTKFDNITGSLELSIMTLDDTGLYEVVIIPPSGSPLTGELRVSGVTVTPNTTELMEFISSVRISCQVSTGTYLSYLWMNGSSEITVSSDRVQVGDGGTSLTILNVTRYDRGPYTCNVANLISTQESAPLTLHPILSIQINVPVDPVEIGQTLHLSCRAESTPPAHFTWMNGMNEEIGSGADFQKTATLLDSGEITCLALNNITKLELRAVQSISTTVCHLVPLLV
;
A
#
# COMPACT_ATOMS: atom_id res chain seq x y z
N MET A 1 43.94 19.20 6.01
CA MET A 1 43.75 18.23 4.90
C MET A 1 42.58 17.34 5.30
N THR A 2 41.70 16.97 4.38
CA THR A 2 40.59 16.06 4.67
C THR A 2 41.14 14.65 4.85
N SER A 3 40.71 13.92 5.87
CA SER A 3 41.01 12.50 6.02
C SER A 3 39.76 11.64 5.88
N VAL A 4 39.92 10.43 5.35
CA VAL A 4 38.86 9.44 5.18
C VAL A 4 39.24 8.19 5.97
N LEU A 5 38.35 7.74 6.82
CA LEU A 5 38.47 6.49 7.57
C LEU A 5 37.34 5.56 7.13
N TRP A 6 37.70 4.33 6.75
CA TRP A 6 36.75 3.24 6.60
C TRP A 6 36.93 2.27 7.75
N GLN A 7 35.82 1.96 8.40
CA GLN A 7 35.73 0.98 9.46
C GLN A 7 34.44 0.19 9.32
N PHE A 8 34.31 -0.88 10.08
CA PHE A 8 33.01 -1.51 10.31
C PHE A 8 32.84 -1.82 11.78
N ASN A 9 31.59 -1.75 12.23
CA ASN A 9 31.23 -2.05 13.60
C ASN A 9 30.68 -3.48 13.65
N VAL A 10 31.25 -4.31 14.51
CA VAL A 10 30.72 -5.64 14.85
C VAL A 10 29.58 -5.50 15.87
N ALA A 11 28.81 -6.59 16.09
CA ALA A 11 27.56 -6.55 16.88
C ALA A 11 27.73 -6.11 18.34
N ASP A 12 28.94 -6.18 18.91
CA ASP A 12 29.25 -5.72 20.26
C ASP A 12 29.62 -4.22 20.34
N GLY A 13 29.59 -3.51 19.20
CA GLY A 13 29.94 -2.09 19.10
C GLY A 13 31.43 -1.81 18.92
N THR A 14 32.27 -2.85 18.78
CA THR A 14 33.69 -2.67 18.47
C THR A 14 33.88 -2.21 17.03
N ALA A 15 34.60 -1.10 16.84
CA ALA A 15 34.98 -0.60 15.53
C ALA A 15 36.27 -1.27 15.05
N ILE A 16 36.22 -1.92 13.88
CA ILE A 16 37.36 -2.53 13.21
C ILE A 16 37.77 -1.62 12.05
N HIS A 17 39.00 -1.11 12.11
CA HIS A 17 39.52 -0.19 11.10
C HIS A 17 40.02 -0.96 9.88
N ILE A 18 39.63 -0.52 8.68
CA ILE A 18 40.07 -1.12 7.43
C ILE A 18 41.20 -0.28 6.81
N ILE A 19 40.92 0.99 6.56
CA ILE A 19 41.86 1.90 5.91
C ILE A 19 41.67 3.33 6.41
N THR A 20 42.77 4.05 6.58
CA THR A 20 42.78 5.48 6.88
C THR A 20 43.61 6.21 5.84
N SER A 21 43.00 7.15 5.14
CA SER A 21 43.67 8.02 4.17
C SER A 21 43.74 9.43 4.72
N ALA A 22 44.94 9.90 5.01
CA ALA A 22 45.23 11.26 5.43
C ALA A 22 46.33 11.85 4.54
N VAL A 23 47.47 12.27 5.11
CA VAL A 23 48.66 12.64 4.33
C VAL A 23 49.22 11.43 3.59
N GLU A 24 49.15 10.26 4.21
CA GLU A 24 49.44 8.96 3.63
C GLU A 24 48.23 8.02 3.84
N THR A 25 48.14 7.01 2.99
CA THR A 25 47.12 5.97 3.12
C THR A 25 47.68 4.77 3.87
N THR A 26 47.03 4.39 4.95
CA THR A 26 47.43 3.27 5.82
C THR A 26 46.30 2.24 5.85
N THR A 27 46.63 0.99 5.53
CA THR A 27 45.69 -0.15 5.54
C THR A 27 46.00 -1.03 6.75
N ALA A 28 44.96 -1.47 7.46
CA ALA A 28 45.12 -2.39 8.57
C ALA A 28 45.70 -3.74 8.10
N PRO A 29 46.54 -4.43 8.90
CA PRO A 29 47.30 -5.59 8.45
C PRO A 29 46.47 -6.70 7.81
N GLU A 30 45.29 -6.97 8.37
CA GLU A 30 44.36 -8.02 7.92
C GLU A 30 43.69 -7.71 6.56
N TYR A 31 43.77 -6.45 6.13
CA TYR A 31 43.16 -5.94 4.91
C TYR A 31 44.18 -5.63 3.80
N ILE A 32 45.48 -5.80 4.08
CA ILE A 32 46.55 -5.66 3.09
C ILE A 32 46.29 -6.63 1.93
N ASN A 33 46.41 -6.14 0.69
CA ASN A 33 46.13 -6.86 -0.57
C ASN A 33 44.65 -7.29 -0.78
N ARG A 34 43.73 -6.92 0.11
CA ARG A 34 42.29 -7.19 -0.02
C ARG A 34 41.50 -5.94 -0.39
N THR A 35 42.09 -4.76 -0.23
CA THR A 35 41.46 -3.46 -0.43
C THR A 35 42.03 -2.71 -1.64
N LYS A 36 41.14 -2.02 -2.36
CA LYS A 36 41.50 -0.99 -3.34
C LYS A 36 40.80 0.30 -2.98
N PHE A 37 41.57 1.33 -2.69
CA PHE A 37 41.07 2.63 -2.25
C PHE A 37 41.34 3.70 -3.29
N ASP A 38 40.31 4.47 -3.63
CA ASP A 38 40.41 5.63 -4.51
C ASP A 38 40.51 6.91 -3.67
N ASN A 39 41.67 7.56 -3.71
CA ASN A 39 41.95 8.77 -2.95
C ASN A 39 41.22 10.02 -3.44
N ILE A 40 40.66 9.99 -4.66
CA ILE A 40 39.90 11.10 -5.24
C ILE A 40 38.45 11.04 -4.74
N THR A 41 37.84 9.85 -4.82
CA THR A 41 36.43 9.66 -4.46
C THR A 41 36.21 9.26 -3.00
N GLY A 42 37.25 8.76 -2.33
CA GLY A 42 37.15 8.17 -0.99
C GLY A 42 36.50 6.78 -0.97
N SER A 43 36.32 6.16 -2.14
CA SER A 43 35.69 4.84 -2.25
C SER A 43 36.65 3.70 -1.90
N LEU A 44 36.09 2.67 -1.26
CA LEU A 44 36.81 1.46 -0.87
C LEU A 44 36.15 0.25 -1.53
N GLU A 45 36.94 -0.54 -2.24
CA GLU A 45 36.57 -1.86 -2.75
C GLU A 45 37.29 -2.94 -1.93
N LEU A 46 36.54 -3.93 -1.43
CA LEU A 46 37.07 -5.08 -0.68
C LEU A 46 36.84 -6.36 -1.51
N SER A 47 37.90 -6.96 -2.05
CA SER A 47 37.79 -8.01 -3.08
C SER A 47 37.77 -9.45 -2.55
N ILE A 48 38.31 -9.69 -1.34
CA ILE A 48 38.39 -11.04 -0.73
C ILE A 48 37.58 -11.00 0.57
N MET A 49 36.27 -11.19 0.48
CA MET A 49 35.37 -11.15 1.65
C MET A 49 35.35 -12.50 2.39
N THR A 50 35.35 -12.44 3.71
CA THR A 50 35.25 -13.57 4.64
C THR A 50 34.11 -13.34 5.63
N LEU A 51 33.75 -14.34 6.42
CA LEU A 51 32.69 -14.20 7.42
C LEU A 51 33.05 -13.15 8.50
N ASP A 52 34.35 -12.98 8.79
CA ASP A 52 34.85 -12.05 9.81
C ASP A 52 34.75 -10.58 9.38
N ASP A 53 34.53 -10.30 8.09
CA ASP A 53 34.28 -8.94 7.60
C ASP A 53 32.79 -8.54 7.72
N THR A 54 31.97 -9.39 8.33
CA THR A 54 30.55 -9.09 8.55
C THR A 54 30.40 -8.00 9.60
N GLY A 55 29.84 -6.86 9.20
CA GLY A 55 29.45 -5.81 10.12
C GLY A 55 28.88 -4.59 9.41
N LEU A 56 28.61 -3.55 10.21
CA LEU A 56 28.09 -2.30 9.68
C LEU A 56 29.26 -1.42 9.21
N TYR A 57 29.43 -1.32 7.89
CA TYR A 57 30.47 -0.47 7.30
C TYR A 57 30.11 1.01 7.43
N GLU A 58 31.11 1.76 7.87
CA GLU A 58 31.04 3.17 8.16
C GLU A 58 32.22 3.88 7.49
N VAL A 59 31.93 4.99 6.81
CA VAL A 59 32.93 5.93 6.31
C VAL A 59 32.87 7.21 7.12
N VAL A 60 34.01 7.63 7.67
CA VAL A 60 34.14 8.86 8.43
C VAL A 60 35.05 9.82 7.66
N ILE A 61 34.50 10.95 7.25
CA ILE A 61 35.21 12.02 6.56
C ILE A 61 35.48 13.14 7.57
N ILE A 62 36.75 13.44 7.83
CA ILE A 62 37.17 14.48 8.76
C ILE A 62 37.71 15.66 7.94
N PRO A 63 36.93 16.74 7.75
CA PRO A 63 37.39 17.91 7.03
C PRO A 63 38.47 18.69 7.81
N PRO A 64 39.28 19.54 7.15
CA PRO A 64 40.33 20.34 7.80
C PRO A 64 39.79 21.28 8.89
N SER A 65 38.54 21.71 8.71
CA SER A 65 37.80 22.58 9.63
C SER A 65 36.33 22.19 9.54
N GLY A 66 35.81 21.56 10.58
CA GLY A 66 34.42 21.10 10.65
C GLY A 66 34.27 19.86 11.52
N SER A 67 33.03 19.45 11.78
CA SER A 67 32.73 18.18 12.43
C SER A 67 32.98 17.01 11.48
N PRO A 68 33.39 15.82 12.00
CA PRO A 68 33.40 14.59 11.22
C PRO A 68 32.03 14.33 10.58
N LEU A 69 32.03 13.87 9.33
CA LEU A 69 30.85 13.42 8.61
C LEU A 69 30.89 11.90 8.53
N THR A 70 29.83 11.26 9.00
CA THR A 70 29.71 9.80 8.97
C THR A 70 28.71 9.38 7.90
N GLY A 71 29.09 8.42 7.06
CA GLY A 71 28.21 7.69 6.16
C GLY A 71 28.12 6.23 6.58
N GLU A 72 26.91 5.73 6.81
CA GLU A 72 26.65 4.32 7.08
C GLU A 72 25.99 3.67 5.86
N LEU A 73 26.42 2.46 5.49
CA LEU A 73 25.82 1.69 4.41
C LEU A 73 24.58 0.91 4.89
N ARG A 74 23.70 1.55 5.67
CA ARG A 74 22.47 0.93 6.18
C ARG A 74 21.24 1.27 5.34
N VAL A 75 20.42 0.27 5.06
CA VAL A 75 19.06 0.48 4.54
C VAL A 75 18.19 1.03 5.66
N SER A 76 17.53 2.16 5.44
CA SER A 76 16.60 2.74 6.40
C SER A 76 15.46 3.50 5.77
N GLY A 77 14.33 3.56 6.49
CA GLY A 77 13.11 4.25 6.09
C GLY A 77 12.43 3.60 4.90
N VAL A 78 12.33 2.27 4.89
CA VAL A 78 11.59 1.51 3.87
C VAL A 78 10.08 1.71 4.08
N THR A 79 9.40 2.24 3.07
CA THR A 79 7.96 2.47 3.10
C THR A 79 7.30 1.98 1.83
N VAL A 80 6.05 1.51 1.96
CA VAL A 80 5.22 1.11 0.82
C VAL A 80 4.02 2.04 0.71
N THR A 81 3.75 2.53 -0.51
CA THR A 81 2.68 3.48 -0.76
C THR A 81 1.91 3.11 -2.03
N PRO A 82 0.58 2.89 -1.95
CA PRO A 82 -0.23 2.69 -3.14
C PRO A 82 -0.47 4.05 -3.84
N ASN A 83 -0.57 4.02 -5.17
CA ASN A 83 -0.92 5.21 -5.96
C ASN A 83 -2.38 5.65 -5.78
N THR A 84 -3.26 4.74 -5.35
CA THR A 84 -4.66 5.00 -5.04
C THR A 84 -5.17 4.05 -3.96
N THR A 85 -6.09 4.53 -3.12
CA THR A 85 -6.83 3.72 -2.14
C THR A 85 -8.27 3.43 -2.60
N GLU A 86 -8.73 4.08 -3.67
CA GLU A 86 -10.07 3.95 -4.24
C GLU A 86 -10.13 2.76 -5.21
N LEU A 87 -10.28 1.57 -4.63
CA LEU A 87 -10.22 0.31 -5.37
C LEU A 87 -11.62 -0.28 -5.58
N MET A 88 -12.04 -0.38 -6.83
CA MET A 88 -13.22 -1.13 -7.25
C MET A 88 -12.79 -2.48 -7.83
N GLU A 89 -13.41 -3.55 -7.36
CA GLU A 89 -13.07 -4.91 -7.77
C GLU A 89 -13.29 -5.11 -9.26
N PHE A 90 -12.40 -5.87 -9.90
CA PHE A 90 -12.38 -6.16 -11.34
C PHE A 90 -12.18 -4.97 -12.29
N ILE A 91 -12.21 -3.73 -11.78
CA ILE A 91 -12.11 -2.51 -12.58
C ILE A 91 -10.80 -1.77 -12.27
N SER A 92 -10.52 -1.54 -10.99
CA SER A 92 -9.34 -0.78 -10.59
C SER A 92 -8.08 -1.63 -10.69
N SER A 93 -6.98 -0.96 -10.99
CA SER A 93 -5.63 -1.51 -10.87
C SER A 93 -4.82 -0.60 -9.93
N VAL A 94 -3.89 -1.18 -9.18
CA VAL A 94 -3.10 -0.44 -8.20
C VAL A 94 -1.62 -0.69 -8.44
N ARG A 95 -0.81 0.36 -8.26
CA ARG A 95 0.64 0.30 -8.24
C ARG A 95 1.14 0.74 -6.87
N ILE A 96 1.85 -0.16 -6.21
CA ILE A 96 2.43 0.04 -4.88
C ILE A 96 3.92 0.32 -5.09
N SER A 97 4.38 1.48 -4.60
CA SER A 97 5.77 1.90 -4.68
C SER A 97 6.49 1.58 -3.38
N CYS A 98 7.70 1.03 -3.47
CA CYS A 98 8.60 0.84 -2.35
C CYS A 98 9.67 1.94 -2.35
N GLN A 99 9.68 2.76 -1.32
CA GLN A 99 10.58 3.89 -1.16
C GLN A 99 11.55 3.64 -0.01
N VAL A 100 12.77 4.16 -0.13
CA VAL A 100 13.84 3.99 0.84
C VAL A 100 14.44 5.36 1.14
N SER A 101 14.58 5.70 2.41
CA SER A 101 15.12 7.00 2.82
C SER A 101 16.65 7.05 2.72
N THR A 102 17.33 5.98 3.13
CA THR A 102 18.79 5.83 3.00
C THR A 102 19.17 4.43 2.57
N GLY A 103 20.15 4.31 1.68
CA GLY A 103 20.70 3.05 1.23
C GLY A 103 21.15 3.09 -0.23
N THR A 104 22.14 2.28 -0.59
CA THR A 104 22.66 2.15 -1.95
C THR A 104 22.88 0.67 -2.28
N TYR A 105 23.02 0.34 -3.58
CA TYR A 105 23.14 -1.03 -4.07
C TYR A 105 22.03 -1.95 -3.55
N LEU A 106 20.79 -1.49 -3.71
CA LEU A 106 19.60 -2.09 -3.14
C LEU A 106 19.06 -3.22 -4.01
N SER A 107 18.59 -4.26 -3.34
CA SER A 107 17.77 -5.34 -3.89
C SER A 107 16.42 -5.33 -3.19
N TYR A 108 15.38 -5.73 -3.92
CA TYR A 108 13.99 -5.62 -3.48
C TYR A 108 13.31 -6.98 -3.58
N LEU A 109 12.51 -7.31 -2.57
CA LEU A 109 11.72 -8.53 -2.50
C LEU A 109 10.32 -8.18 -2.00
N TRP A 110 9.29 -8.51 -2.77
CA TRP A 110 7.90 -8.29 -2.37
C TRP A 110 7.31 -9.54 -1.72
N MET A 111 6.64 -9.32 -0.60
CA MET A 111 5.95 -10.37 0.16
C MET A 111 4.46 -10.07 0.22
N ASN A 112 3.63 -11.11 0.18
CA ASN A 112 2.24 -11.10 0.60
C ASN A 112 2.10 -12.00 1.83
N GLY A 113 2.05 -11.40 3.01
CA GLY A 113 2.22 -12.11 4.27
C GLY A 113 3.58 -12.81 4.32
N SER A 114 3.58 -14.13 4.52
CA SER A 114 4.80 -14.94 4.53
C SER A 114 5.24 -15.46 3.16
N SER A 115 4.46 -15.18 2.11
CA SER A 115 4.70 -15.72 0.77
C SER A 115 5.40 -14.71 -0.11
N GLU A 116 6.49 -15.12 -0.74
CA GLU A 116 7.16 -14.31 -1.76
C GLU A 116 6.26 -14.17 -2.99
N ILE A 117 6.16 -12.94 -3.52
CA ILE A 117 5.48 -12.68 -4.78
C ILE A 117 6.46 -12.97 -5.92
N THR A 118 6.44 -14.20 -6.39
CA THR A 118 7.12 -14.56 -7.63
C THR A 118 6.35 -14.01 -8.82
N VAL A 119 7.03 -13.47 -9.83
CA VAL A 119 6.41 -12.94 -11.06
C VAL A 119 5.86 -14.11 -11.90
N SER A 120 4.73 -14.67 -11.49
CA SER A 120 4.16 -15.91 -12.05
C SER A 120 2.83 -15.69 -12.76
N SER A 121 2.29 -14.46 -12.80
CA SER A 121 1.01 -14.16 -13.45
C SER A 121 1.07 -12.84 -14.23
N ASP A 122 0.31 -12.76 -15.31
CA ASP A 122 0.14 -11.54 -16.11
C ASP A 122 -0.50 -10.38 -15.32
N ARG A 123 -1.16 -10.69 -14.20
CA ARG A 123 -1.94 -9.73 -13.40
C ARG A 123 -1.14 -9.08 -12.28
N VAL A 124 -0.25 -9.83 -11.63
CA VAL A 124 0.59 -9.36 -10.52
C VAL A 124 2.02 -9.25 -11.02
N GLN A 125 2.50 -8.03 -11.16
CA GLN A 125 3.75 -7.71 -11.85
C GLN A 125 4.68 -6.91 -10.92
N VAL A 126 5.93 -7.37 -10.81
CA VAL A 126 6.98 -6.61 -10.15
C VAL A 126 7.74 -5.80 -11.22
N GLY A 127 7.76 -4.48 -11.06
CA GLY A 127 8.31 -3.54 -12.04
C GLY A 127 9.49 -2.74 -11.50
N ASP A 128 10.10 -1.94 -12.38
CA ASP A 128 11.11 -0.92 -12.04
C ASP A 128 12.27 -1.44 -11.19
N GLY A 129 12.83 -2.59 -11.59
CA GLY A 129 13.93 -3.23 -10.86
C GLY A 129 13.55 -3.73 -9.46
N GLY A 130 12.26 -3.99 -9.21
CA GLY A 130 11.75 -4.45 -7.92
C GLY A 130 11.14 -3.35 -7.04
N THR A 131 11.26 -2.08 -7.44
CA THR A 131 10.76 -0.95 -6.64
C THR A 131 9.26 -0.75 -6.69
N SER A 132 8.55 -1.42 -7.60
CA SER A 132 7.09 -1.36 -7.66
C SER A 132 6.43 -2.73 -7.82
N LEU A 133 5.23 -2.85 -7.23
CA LEU A 133 4.33 -3.97 -7.38
C LEU A 133 3.02 -3.47 -7.99
N THR A 134 2.66 -3.99 -9.16
CA THR A 134 1.41 -3.67 -9.85
C THR A 134 0.46 -4.85 -9.78
N ILE A 135 -0.78 -4.59 -9.38
CA ILE A 135 -1.87 -5.58 -9.36
C ILE A 135 -2.97 -5.05 -10.28
N LEU A 136 -3.15 -5.72 -11.41
CA LEU A 136 -4.20 -5.42 -12.37
C LEU A 136 -5.53 -6.03 -11.91
N ASN A 137 -6.64 -5.37 -12.25
CA ASN A 137 -8.02 -5.83 -11.99
C ASN A 137 -8.15 -6.43 -10.57
N VAL A 138 -7.94 -5.58 -9.56
CA VAL A 138 -7.86 -6.01 -8.16
C VAL A 138 -9.11 -6.78 -7.75
N THR A 139 -8.91 -7.81 -6.94
CA THR A 139 -9.95 -8.66 -6.36
C THR A 139 -9.96 -8.54 -4.84
N ARG A 140 -11.04 -8.96 -4.20
CA ARG A 140 -11.10 -9.07 -2.72
C ARG A 140 -10.09 -10.06 -2.13
N TYR A 141 -9.44 -10.87 -2.96
CA TYR A 141 -8.38 -11.78 -2.53
C TYR A 141 -6.99 -11.14 -2.59
N ASP A 142 -6.87 -9.94 -3.17
CA ASP A 142 -5.63 -9.17 -3.25
C ASP A 142 -5.42 -8.23 -2.05
N ARG A 143 -6.06 -8.51 -0.92
CA ARG A 143 -6.03 -7.62 0.25
C ARG A 143 -4.65 -7.49 0.90
N GLY A 144 -3.72 -8.38 0.59
CA GLY A 144 -2.41 -8.44 1.25
C GLY A 144 -2.46 -9.21 2.57
N PRO A 145 -1.56 -8.92 3.53
CA PRO A 145 -0.75 -7.71 3.63
C PRO A 145 0.51 -7.74 2.74
N TYR A 146 0.80 -6.63 2.06
CA TYR A 146 2.01 -6.48 1.24
C TYR A 146 3.13 -5.83 2.04
N THR A 147 4.32 -6.43 2.00
CA THR A 147 5.56 -5.80 2.50
C THR A 147 6.63 -5.80 1.42
N CYS A 148 7.52 -4.82 1.49
CA CYS A 148 8.70 -4.72 0.66
C CYS A 148 9.93 -4.91 1.56
N ASN A 149 10.67 -5.98 1.30
CA ASN A 149 11.95 -6.27 1.92
C ASN A 149 13.05 -5.71 1.04
N VAL A 150 13.81 -4.76 1.59
CA VAL A 150 14.92 -4.12 0.90
C VAL A 150 16.20 -4.55 1.58
N ALA A 151 17.13 -5.07 0.79
CA ALA A 151 18.43 -5.50 1.28
C ALA A 151 19.56 -4.88 0.46
N ASN A 152 20.66 -4.59 1.12
CA ASN A 152 21.97 -4.47 0.50
C ASN A 152 22.89 -5.58 1.04
N LEU A 153 24.18 -5.53 0.73
CA LEU A 153 25.14 -6.57 1.14
C LEU A 153 25.27 -6.77 2.66
N ILE A 154 24.87 -5.78 3.47
CA ILE A 154 25.17 -5.76 4.91
C ILE A 154 23.95 -5.53 5.81
N SER A 155 22.83 -5.10 5.25
CA SER A 155 21.63 -4.76 6.00
C SER A 155 20.37 -5.09 5.21
N THR A 156 19.32 -5.41 5.95
CA THR A 156 17.99 -5.68 5.40
C THR A 156 16.96 -4.94 6.25
N GLN A 157 15.96 -4.37 5.60
CA GLN A 157 14.84 -3.73 6.27
C GLN A 157 13.54 -4.05 5.55
N GLU A 158 12.51 -4.33 6.35
CA GLU A 158 11.15 -4.58 5.90
C GLU A 158 10.28 -3.33 6.11
N SER A 159 9.39 -3.05 5.15
CA SER A 159 8.39 -2.01 5.30
C SER A 159 7.29 -2.39 6.30
N ALA A 160 6.55 -1.40 6.82
CA ALA A 160 5.26 -1.68 7.45
C ALA A 160 4.30 -2.39 6.45
N PRO A 161 3.41 -3.28 6.91
CA PRO A 161 2.48 -3.98 6.04
C PRO A 161 1.40 -3.06 5.47
N LEU A 162 1.13 -3.17 4.17
CA LEU A 162 0.05 -2.50 3.48
C LEU A 162 -1.12 -3.45 3.22
N THR A 163 -2.32 -3.09 3.68
CA THR A 163 -3.56 -3.82 3.37
C THR A 163 -4.37 -3.05 2.34
N LEU A 164 -4.81 -3.73 1.29
CA LEU A 164 -5.72 -3.17 0.29
C LEU A 164 -7.18 -3.47 0.66
N HIS A 165 -8.07 -2.57 0.27
CA HIS A 165 -9.51 -2.67 0.58
C HIS A 165 -10.40 -2.46 -0.66
N PRO A 166 -10.36 -3.36 -1.67
CA PRO A 166 -11.27 -3.27 -2.80
C PRO A 166 -12.75 -3.42 -2.40
N ILE A 167 -13.64 -2.69 -3.06
CA ILE A 167 -15.10 -2.82 -2.95
C ILE A 167 -15.64 -3.53 -4.19
N LEU A 168 -16.46 -4.56 -4.03
CA LEU A 168 -16.92 -5.43 -5.12
C LEU A 168 -17.86 -4.70 -6.10
N SER A 169 -19.02 -4.31 -5.58
CA SER A 169 -20.13 -3.76 -6.35
C SER A 169 -21.22 -3.32 -5.37
N ILE A 170 -22.09 -2.43 -5.82
CA ILE A 170 -23.30 -2.01 -5.11
C ILE A 170 -24.53 -2.40 -5.95
N GLN A 171 -25.52 -3.00 -5.32
CA GLN A 171 -26.77 -3.40 -5.96
C GLN A 171 -27.96 -2.98 -5.10
N ILE A 172 -29.00 -2.45 -5.73
CA ILE A 172 -30.31 -2.21 -5.08
C ILE A 172 -31.22 -3.38 -5.42
N ASN A 173 -31.97 -3.85 -4.44
CA ASN A 173 -33.06 -4.79 -4.59
C ASN A 173 -34.35 -4.20 -4.02
N VAL A 174 -35.38 -4.11 -4.85
CA VAL A 174 -36.73 -3.70 -4.47
C VAL A 174 -37.64 -4.92 -4.62
N PRO A 175 -38.12 -5.54 -3.52
CA PRO A 175 -38.84 -6.81 -3.61
C PRO A 175 -40.19 -6.74 -4.33
N VAL A 176 -40.84 -5.58 -4.33
CA VAL A 176 -42.17 -5.35 -4.92
C VAL A 176 -42.16 -4.00 -5.63
N ASP A 177 -42.52 -3.98 -6.92
CA ASP A 177 -42.68 -2.78 -7.76
C ASP A 177 -43.70 -3.12 -8.88
N PRO A 178 -44.80 -2.37 -9.05
CA PRO A 178 -45.22 -1.18 -8.30
C PRO A 178 -45.62 -1.45 -6.84
N VAL A 179 -45.41 -0.45 -5.99
CA VAL A 179 -45.82 -0.47 -4.57
C VAL A 179 -47.11 0.32 -4.37
N GLU A 180 -48.09 -0.27 -3.70
CA GLU A 180 -49.33 0.45 -3.40
C GLU A 180 -49.10 1.57 -2.37
N ILE A 181 -49.69 2.73 -2.62
CA ILE A 181 -49.62 3.88 -1.71
C ILE A 181 -50.21 3.51 -0.36
N GLY A 182 -49.49 3.82 0.72
CA GLY A 182 -49.85 3.47 2.09
C GLY A 182 -49.32 2.11 2.56
N GLN A 183 -48.81 1.26 1.66
CA GLN A 183 -48.12 0.02 2.05
C GLN A 183 -46.67 0.30 2.47
N THR A 184 -46.02 -0.71 3.06
CA THR A 184 -44.60 -0.64 3.42
C THR A 184 -43.71 -0.83 2.18
N LEU A 185 -42.95 0.20 1.83
CA LEU A 185 -41.87 0.14 0.85
C LEU A 185 -40.63 -0.45 1.52
N HIS A 186 -40.20 -1.63 1.04
CA HIS A 186 -38.97 -2.28 1.48
C HIS A 186 -37.86 -2.04 0.46
N LEU A 187 -36.75 -1.47 0.94
CA LEU A 187 -35.58 -1.18 0.12
C LEU A 187 -34.39 -1.92 0.72
N SER A 188 -33.69 -2.69 -0.12
CA SER A 188 -32.49 -3.40 0.29
C SER A 188 -31.35 -3.01 -0.64
N CYS A 189 -30.19 -2.72 -0.07
CA CYS A 189 -28.98 -2.38 -0.80
C CYS A 189 -27.86 -3.28 -0.30
N ARG A 190 -27.14 -3.87 -1.25
CA ARG A 190 -26.03 -4.77 -0.96
C ARG A 190 -24.77 -4.21 -1.59
N ALA A 191 -23.74 -4.07 -0.77
CA ALA A 191 -22.39 -3.85 -1.24
C ALA A 191 -21.45 -4.77 -0.47
N GLU A 192 -20.63 -5.55 -1.17
CA GLU A 192 -19.55 -6.26 -0.51
C GLU A 192 -18.36 -5.32 -0.34
N SER A 193 -18.04 -5.02 0.91
CA SER A 193 -16.98 -4.10 1.30
C SER A 193 -16.33 -4.61 2.58
N THR A 194 -15.00 -4.45 2.70
CA THR A 194 -14.29 -4.68 3.97
C THR A 194 -13.46 -3.46 4.37
N PRO A 195 -13.75 -2.79 5.50
CA PRO A 195 -14.85 -3.08 6.44
C PRO A 195 -16.24 -2.91 5.80
N PRO A 196 -17.31 -3.43 6.43
CA PRO A 196 -18.67 -3.29 5.92
C PRO A 196 -18.99 -1.84 5.53
N ALA A 197 -19.63 -1.65 4.39
CA ALA A 197 -19.99 -0.31 3.90
C ALA A 197 -21.08 0.31 4.76
N HIS A 198 -21.04 1.64 4.87
CA HIS A 198 -22.14 2.43 5.41
C HIS A 198 -23.09 2.78 4.27
N PHE A 199 -24.40 2.60 4.49
CA PHE A 199 -25.42 2.80 3.46
C PHE A 199 -26.28 4.02 3.75
N THR A 200 -26.52 4.84 2.72
CA THR A 200 -27.42 5.99 2.76
C THR A 200 -28.37 5.94 1.59
N TRP A 201 -29.65 6.22 1.83
CA TRP A 201 -30.70 6.26 0.82
C TRP A 201 -31.07 7.69 0.47
N MET A 202 -31.14 7.98 -0.82
CA MET A 202 -31.49 9.29 -1.36
C MET A 202 -32.71 9.17 -2.27
N ASN A 203 -33.63 10.13 -2.19
CA ASN A 203 -34.70 10.26 -3.18
C ASN A 203 -34.17 10.85 -4.50
N GLY A 204 -35.02 10.91 -5.53
CA GLY A 204 -34.67 11.49 -6.84
C GLY A 204 -34.35 12.98 -6.82
N MET A 205 -34.51 13.66 -5.68
CA MET A 205 -34.12 15.06 -5.46
C MET A 205 -32.78 15.20 -4.71
N ASN A 206 -32.05 14.10 -4.51
CA ASN A 206 -30.83 14.04 -3.69
C ASN A 206 -31.05 14.47 -2.23
N GLU A 207 -32.20 14.18 -1.65
CA GLU A 207 -32.43 14.32 -0.20
C GLU A 207 -32.29 12.97 0.49
N GLU A 208 -31.61 12.97 1.65
CA GLU A 208 -31.47 11.76 2.46
C GLU A 208 -32.82 11.37 3.06
N ILE A 209 -33.25 10.13 2.80
CA ILE A 209 -34.51 9.59 3.27
C ILE A 209 -34.32 8.49 4.32
N GLY A 210 -33.11 7.95 4.47
CA GLY A 210 -32.80 6.91 5.43
C GLY A 210 -31.36 6.39 5.33
N SER A 211 -31.01 5.49 6.24
CA SER A 211 -29.69 4.85 6.31
C SER A 211 -29.81 3.36 6.66
N GLY A 212 -28.75 2.60 6.39
CA GLY A 212 -28.70 1.16 6.59
C GLY A 212 -28.93 0.36 5.31
N ALA A 213 -28.39 -0.88 5.30
CA ALA A 213 -28.50 -1.78 4.15
C ALA A 213 -29.96 -2.13 3.81
N ASP A 214 -30.78 -2.30 4.84
CA ASP A 214 -32.22 -2.50 4.71
C ASP A 214 -32.96 -1.30 5.31
N PHE A 215 -33.80 -0.65 4.51
CA PHE A 215 -34.57 0.53 4.88
C PHE A 215 -36.05 0.34 4.55
N GLN A 216 -36.93 0.84 5.42
CA GLN A 216 -38.37 0.69 5.28
C GLN A 216 -39.08 2.01 5.57
N LYS A 217 -40.08 2.34 4.75
CA LYS A 217 -40.96 3.50 4.95
C LYS A 217 -42.36 3.22 4.41
N THR A 218 -43.32 4.06 4.76
CA THR A 218 -44.64 4.05 4.12
C THR A 218 -44.54 4.66 2.72
N ALA A 219 -45.07 3.97 1.72
CA ALA A 219 -45.04 4.40 0.32
C ALA A 219 -45.98 5.59 0.06
N THR A 220 -45.48 6.59 -0.65
CA THR A 220 -46.19 7.81 -1.04
C THR A 220 -46.10 8.06 -2.54
N LEU A 221 -46.96 8.93 -3.07
CA LEU A 221 -46.88 9.34 -4.49
C LEU A 221 -45.53 9.95 -4.87
N LEU A 222 -44.84 10.59 -3.92
CA LEU A 222 -43.54 11.22 -4.13
C LEU A 222 -42.38 10.22 -4.23
N ASP A 223 -42.62 8.96 -3.83
CA ASP A 223 -41.61 7.91 -3.95
C ASP A 223 -41.51 7.37 -5.38
N SER A 224 -42.48 7.65 -6.25
CA SER A 224 -42.38 7.28 -7.67
C SER A 224 -41.26 8.05 -8.34
N GLY A 225 -40.30 7.34 -8.92
CA GLY A 225 -39.13 7.94 -9.56
C GLY A 225 -37.85 7.17 -9.27
N GLU A 226 -36.72 7.85 -9.38
CA GLU A 226 -35.41 7.28 -9.05
C GLU A 226 -35.17 7.29 -7.55
N ILE A 227 -34.68 6.16 -7.04
CA ILE A 227 -34.15 6.03 -5.70
C ILE A 227 -32.68 5.61 -5.79
N THR A 228 -31.85 6.24 -4.97
CA THR A 228 -30.40 6.02 -4.98
C THR A 228 -29.95 5.44 -3.66
N CYS A 229 -29.10 4.42 -3.71
CA CYS A 229 -28.35 3.91 -2.57
C CYS A 229 -26.88 4.30 -2.72
N LEU A 230 -26.31 4.86 -1.67
CA LEU A 230 -24.90 5.18 -1.53
C LEU A 230 -24.26 4.16 -0.59
N ALA A 231 -23.16 3.52 -1.00
CA ALA A 231 -22.36 2.65 -0.15
C ALA A 231 -20.95 3.23 0.04
N LEU A 232 -20.63 3.63 1.26
CA LEU A 232 -19.36 4.25 1.63
C LEU A 232 -18.48 3.27 2.41
N ASN A 233 -17.26 3.01 1.93
CA ASN A 233 -16.23 2.37 2.75
C ASN A 233 -15.46 3.42 3.55
N ASN A 234 -15.55 3.35 4.88
CA ASN A 234 -14.99 4.39 5.74
C ASN A 234 -13.44 4.40 5.81
N ILE A 235 -12.77 3.37 5.28
CA ILE A 235 -11.30 3.30 5.20
C ILE A 235 -10.82 3.89 3.87
N THR A 236 -11.34 3.42 2.75
CA THR A 236 -10.92 3.90 1.42
C THR A 236 -11.52 5.24 1.05
N LYS A 237 -12.59 5.66 1.74
CA LYS A 237 -13.43 6.81 1.40
C LYS A 237 -14.12 6.71 0.04
N LEU A 238 -14.08 5.54 -0.58
CA LEU A 238 -14.79 5.27 -1.82
C LEU A 238 -16.29 5.14 -1.54
N GLU A 239 -17.07 5.92 -2.29
CA GLU A 239 -18.52 5.87 -2.30
C GLU A 239 -19.01 5.35 -3.66
N LEU A 240 -19.77 4.24 -3.63
CA LEU A 240 -20.43 3.71 -4.81
C LEU A 240 -21.91 4.09 -4.81
N ARG A 241 -22.48 4.26 -6.00
CA ARG A 241 -23.88 4.62 -6.19
C ARG A 241 -24.60 3.55 -7.01
N ALA A 242 -25.76 3.14 -6.53
CA ALA A 242 -26.73 2.36 -7.29
C ALA A 242 -28.01 3.19 -7.42
N VAL A 243 -28.65 3.12 -8.58
CA VAL A 243 -29.91 3.82 -8.87
C VAL A 243 -30.92 2.80 -9.36
N GLN A 244 -32.15 2.89 -8.85
CA GLN A 244 -33.27 2.06 -9.28
C GLN A 244 -34.49 2.96 -9.49
N SER A 245 -35.26 2.72 -10.55
CA SER A 245 -36.56 3.35 -10.71
C SER A 245 -37.62 2.52 -10.00
N ILE A 246 -38.49 3.17 -9.25
CA ILE A 246 -39.63 2.57 -8.57
C ILE A 246 -40.92 3.30 -8.96
N SER A 247 -42.03 2.56 -8.97
CA SER A 247 -43.35 3.10 -9.28
C SER A 247 -44.32 2.87 -8.12
N THR A 248 -45.25 3.81 -7.91
CA THR A 248 -46.32 3.66 -6.91
C THR A 248 -47.69 3.64 -7.56
N THR A 249 -48.60 2.83 -7.01
CA THR A 249 -49.96 2.66 -7.53
C THR A 249 -51.02 2.87 -6.45
N VAL A 250 -52.23 3.23 -6.85
CA VAL A 250 -53.39 3.26 -5.95
C VAL A 250 -54.07 1.89 -6.01
N CYS A 251 -54.42 1.32 -4.86
CA CYS A 251 -55.26 0.11 -4.83
C CYS A 251 -56.61 0.43 -5.48
N HIS A 252 -56.89 -0.17 -6.64
CA HIS A 252 -58.22 -0.11 -7.24
C HIS A 252 -59.11 -1.17 -6.58
N LEU A 253 -60.03 -0.73 -5.73
CA LEU A 253 -61.15 -1.55 -5.30
C LEU A 253 -62.01 -1.84 -6.53
N VAL A 254 -61.92 -3.06 -7.07
CA VAL A 254 -62.90 -3.57 -8.03
C VAL A 254 -64.20 -3.73 -7.27
N PRO A 255 -65.29 -3.01 -7.62
CA PRO A 255 -66.58 -3.26 -6.99
C PRO A 255 -66.98 -4.70 -7.33
N LEU A 256 -67.16 -5.53 -6.30
CA LEU A 256 -67.89 -6.79 -6.45
C LEU A 256 -69.31 -6.41 -6.88
N LEU A 257 -69.61 -6.58 -8.16
CA LEU A 257 -70.98 -6.58 -8.67
C LEU A 257 -71.67 -7.79 -8.04
N VAL A 258 -72.45 -7.53 -6.98
CA VAL A 258 -73.41 -8.48 -6.40
C VAL A 258 -74.81 -8.07 -6.84
#